data_AF-A0A2N1CBN8-F1
#
_entry.id   AF-A0A2N1CBN8-F1
#
_cell.length_a   1.000
_cell.length_b   1.000
_cell.length_c   1.000
_cell.angle_alpha   90.00
_cell.angle_beta   90.00
_cell.angle_gamma   90.00
#
_symmetry.space_group_name_H-M   'P 1'
#
loop_
_entity.id
_entity.type
_entity.pdbx_description
1 polymer ?
#
loop_
_entity_poly.entity_id
_entity_poly.type
_entity_poly.pdbx_seq_one_letter_code
_entity_poly.pdbx_strand_id
1 'polypeptide(L)'
;MEISELFITPQVNRKPFYDGDKGAPYKFKCPICRTKNVIPFEVMLHATWDWKENLDSDARKEIDLKFSLSPTGKSHEGGWTCINFIDCKSCASKLVSYIGFNEYYNSVYKLTEQGLAQVKT
;
A
#
# COMPACT_ATOMS: atom_id res chain seq x y z
N MET A 1 12.95 10.51 -3.80
CA MET A 1 11.49 10.31 -3.70
C MET A 1 11.02 10.89 -2.37
N GLU A 2 9.97 11.70 -2.36
CA GLU A 2 9.46 12.34 -1.14
C GLU A 2 7.95 12.13 -0.97
N ILE A 3 7.49 11.84 0.25
CA ILE A 3 6.06 11.78 0.55
C ILE A 3 5.55 13.20 0.82
N SER A 4 4.80 13.72 -0.15
CA SER A 4 4.30 15.10 -0.14
C SER A 4 3.02 15.29 0.66
N GLU A 5 2.13 14.29 0.71
CA GLU A 5 0.86 14.38 1.41
C GLU A 5 0.39 12.99 1.85
N LEU A 6 -0.12 12.86 3.08
CA LEU A 6 -0.67 11.63 3.63
C LEU A 6 -2.19 11.70 3.66
N PHE A 7 -2.85 10.92 2.80
CA PHE A 7 -4.32 10.91 2.71
C PHE A 7 -4.96 9.94 3.70
N ILE A 8 -4.29 8.81 3.93
CA ILE A 8 -4.74 7.79 4.87
C ILE A 8 -3.57 7.50 5.80
N THR A 9 -3.70 7.95 7.05
CA THR A 9 -2.74 7.63 8.11
C THR A 9 -2.98 6.21 8.62
N PRO A 10 -1.92 5.38 8.77
CA PRO A 10 -2.01 4.06 9.36
C PRO A 10 -2.50 4.13 10.81
N GLN A 11 -3.43 3.25 11.16
CA GLN A 11 -4.01 3.17 12.49
C GLN A 11 -4.30 1.72 12.83
N VAL A 12 -3.71 1.24 13.93
CA VAL A 12 -3.84 -0.15 14.41
C VAL A 12 -5.30 -0.56 14.62
N ASN A 13 -6.13 0.37 15.09
CA ASN A 13 -7.53 0.09 15.44
C ASN A 13 -8.53 0.44 14.32
N ARG A 14 -8.06 0.85 13.14
CA ARG A 14 -8.95 1.23 12.04
C ARG A 14 -9.38 -0.02 11.27
N LYS A 15 -10.66 -0.08 10.92
CA LYS A 15 -11.15 -1.12 10.00
C LYS A 15 -10.47 -0.99 8.63
N PRO A 16 -10.09 -2.10 7.97
CA PRO A 16 -9.49 -2.09 6.65
C PRO A 16 -10.30 -1.26 5.64
N PHE A 17 -9.64 -0.42 4.84
CA PHE A 17 -10.29 0.23 3.68
C PHE A 17 -10.53 -0.76 2.54
N TYR A 18 -9.70 -1.80 2.51
CA TYR A 18 -9.78 -2.90 1.59
C TYR A 18 -9.49 -4.18 2.37
N ASP A 19 -10.36 -5.15 2.21
CA ASP A 19 -10.23 -6.49 2.79
C ASP A 19 -10.55 -7.47 1.64
N GLY A 20 -9.55 -7.73 0.81
CA GLY A 20 -9.72 -8.50 -0.41
C GLY A 20 -9.09 -9.88 -0.31
N ASP A 21 -9.85 -10.89 -0.72
CA ASP A 21 -9.41 -12.24 -1.01
C ASP A 21 -9.12 -12.43 -2.51
N LYS A 22 -8.64 -13.62 -2.86
CA LYS A 22 -8.22 -13.96 -4.23
C LYS A 22 -9.34 -13.67 -5.24
N GLY A 23 -9.09 -12.74 -6.16
CA GLY A 23 -9.99 -12.37 -7.26
C GLY A 23 -10.80 -11.09 -7.05
N ALA A 24 -10.81 -10.50 -5.85
CA ALA A 24 -11.40 -9.18 -5.64
C ALA A 24 -10.41 -8.08 -6.07
N PRO A 25 -10.75 -7.17 -7.01
CA PRO A 25 -9.86 -6.08 -7.35
C PRO A 25 -9.91 -4.98 -6.27
N TYR A 26 -8.78 -4.35 -6.00
CA TYR A 26 -8.72 -3.16 -5.16
C TYR A 26 -9.29 -1.96 -5.93
N LYS A 27 -10.34 -1.35 -5.38
CA LYS A 27 -11.03 -0.20 -5.98
C LYS A 27 -10.93 0.99 -5.03
N PHE A 28 -10.42 2.12 -5.53
CA PHE A 28 -10.38 3.35 -4.75
C PHE A 28 -10.60 4.58 -5.63
N LYS A 29 -10.97 5.70 -5.01
CA LYS A 29 -11.03 6.99 -5.69
C LYS A 29 -9.71 7.71 -5.45
N CYS A 30 -9.07 8.19 -6.52
CA CYS A 30 -7.90 9.04 -6.40
C CYS A 30 -8.21 10.22 -5.46
N PRO A 31 -7.41 10.47 -4.43
CA PRO A 31 -7.66 11.57 -3.51
C PRO A 31 -7.55 12.94 -4.19
N ILE A 32 -6.79 13.03 -5.28
CA ILE A 32 -6.50 14.27 -6.02
C ILE A 32 -7.59 14.58 -7.05
N CYS A 33 -7.81 13.70 -8.03
CA CYS A 33 -8.76 13.94 -9.13
C CYS A 33 -10.10 13.22 -8.99
N ARG A 34 -10.29 12.43 -7.92
CA ARG A 34 -11.50 11.64 -7.63
C ARG A 34 -11.85 10.53 -8.63
N THR A 35 -11.06 10.37 -9.70
CA THR A 35 -11.18 9.26 -10.65
C THR A 35 -11.10 7.91 -9.94
N LYS A 36 -11.99 6.99 -10.30
CA LYS A 36 -11.98 5.63 -9.78
C LYS A 36 -10.83 4.85 -10.42
N ASN A 37 -9.94 4.31 -9.61
CA ASN A 37 -8.90 3.38 -10.03
C ASN A 37 -9.32 1.96 -9.62
N VAL A 38 -8.93 1.00 -10.44
CA VAL A 38 -9.13 -0.42 -10.21
C VAL A 38 -7.80 -1.11 -10.45
N ILE A 39 -7.31 -1.82 -9.42
CA ILE A 39 -6.05 -2.57 -9.46
C ILE A 39 -6.38 -4.04 -9.27
N PRO A 40 -5.97 -4.93 -10.18
CA PRO A 40 -6.13 -6.37 -10.01
C PRO A 40 -5.44 -6.85 -8.72
N PHE A 41 -6.03 -7.84 -8.06
CA PHE A 41 -5.47 -8.42 -6.83
C PHE A 41 -4.04 -8.92 -7.04
N GLU A 42 -3.80 -9.56 -8.18
CA GLU A 42 -2.52 -10.16 -8.55
C GLU A 42 -1.44 -9.10 -8.70
N VAL A 43 -1.77 -7.91 -9.22
CA VAL A 43 -0.81 -6.79 -9.30
C VAL A 43 -0.42 -6.31 -7.90
N MET A 44 -1.39 -6.21 -7.00
CA MET A 44 -1.13 -5.84 -5.61
C MET A 44 -0.30 -6.92 -4.91
N LEU A 45 -0.63 -8.19 -5.12
CA LEU A 45 0.10 -9.33 -4.56
C LEU A 45 1.53 -9.38 -5.09
N HIS A 46 1.76 -9.21 -6.38
CA HIS A 46 3.12 -9.18 -6.94
C HIS A 46 3.95 -8.03 -6.38
N ALA A 47 3.35 -6.86 -6.16
CA ALA A 47 4.03 -5.73 -5.52
C ALA A 47 4.40 -5.99 -4.04
N THR A 48 3.80 -7.00 -3.38
CA THR A 48 4.23 -7.39 -2.02
C THR A 48 5.62 -8.00 -2.00
N TRP A 49 5.98 -8.67 -3.08
CA TRP A 49 7.28 -9.30 -3.24
C TRP A 49 8.27 -8.25 -3.74
N ASP A 50 9.42 -8.17 -3.09
CA ASP A 50 10.58 -7.37 -3.52
C ASP A 50 10.42 -5.83 -3.49
N TRP A 51 9.35 -5.27 -2.87
CA TRP A 51 9.18 -3.80 -2.79
C TRP A 51 10.38 -3.10 -2.14
N LYS A 52 11.02 -3.74 -1.15
CA LYS A 52 12.21 -3.22 -0.46
C LYS A 52 13.45 -3.22 -1.35
N GLU A 53 13.55 -4.18 -2.26
CA GLU A 53 14.69 -4.36 -3.16
C GLU A 53 14.62 -3.37 -4.34
N ASN A 54 13.38 -2.97 -4.69
CA ASN A 54 13.10 -2.01 -5.74
C ASN A 54 13.17 -0.54 -5.30
N LEU A 55 13.56 -0.25 -4.05
CA LEU A 55 13.68 1.10 -3.51
C LEU A 55 15.09 1.40 -3.02
N ASP A 56 15.55 2.62 -3.29
CA ASP A 56 16.78 3.12 -2.68
C ASP A 56 16.61 3.31 -1.16
N SER A 57 17.74 3.39 -0.44
CA SER A 57 17.75 3.43 1.02
C SER A 57 17.04 4.65 1.61
N ASP A 58 17.03 5.77 0.91
CA ASP A 58 16.48 7.03 1.42
C ASP A 58 14.97 7.07 1.19
N ALA A 59 14.52 6.63 0.02
CA ALA A 59 13.12 6.38 -0.28
C ALA A 59 12.49 5.41 0.74
N ARG A 60 13.22 4.35 1.11
CA ARG A 60 12.77 3.40 2.12
C ARG A 60 12.64 4.04 3.51
N LYS A 61 13.63 4.81 3.95
CA LYS A 61 13.58 5.51 5.24
C LYS A 61 12.41 6.49 5.31
N GLU A 62 12.17 7.23 4.23
CA GLU A 62 11.05 8.17 4.14
C GLU A 62 9.70 7.47 4.32
N ILE A 63 9.50 6.33 3.64
CA ILE A 63 8.30 5.51 3.78
C ILE A 63 8.18 4.95 5.21
N ASP A 64 9.25 4.35 5.73
CA ASP A 64 9.28 3.77 7.07
C ASP A 64 8.87 4.81 8.12
N LEU A 65 9.41 6.03 8.02
CA LEU A 65 9.11 7.14 8.91
C LEU A 65 7.66 7.62 8.77
N LYS A 66 7.21 7.93 7.55
CA LYS A 66 5.90 8.55 7.29
C LYS A 66 4.73 7.63 7.59
N PHE A 67 4.88 6.33 7.32
CA PHE A 67 3.86 5.33 7.65
C PHE A 67 4.06 4.71 9.03
N SER A 68 5.13 5.05 9.75
CA SER A 68 5.46 4.47 11.06
C SER A 68 5.49 2.93 11.00
N LEU A 69 6.23 2.41 10.02
CA LEU A 69 6.34 0.98 9.80
C LEU A 69 7.10 0.31 10.94
N SER A 70 6.66 -0.91 11.31
CA SER A 70 7.33 -1.64 12.38
C SER A 70 8.75 -2.05 11.96
N PRO A 71 9.77 -1.89 12.83
CA PRO A 71 11.12 -2.39 12.56
C PRO A 71 11.16 -3.91 12.42
N THR A 72 10.17 -4.64 12.97
CA THR A 72 10.04 -6.10 12.82
C THR A 72 9.48 -6.52 11.46
N GLY A 73 9.13 -5.56 10.58
CA GLY A 73 8.54 -5.82 9.27
C GLY A 73 7.08 -6.29 9.31
N LYS A 74 6.45 -6.22 10.49
CA LYS A 74 5.04 -6.52 10.68
C LYS A 74 4.18 -5.28 10.38
N SER A 75 3.14 -5.51 9.58
CA SER A 75 2.07 -4.55 9.38
C SER A 75 1.24 -4.33 10.65
N HIS A 76 0.42 -3.29 10.71
CA HIS A 76 -0.34 -2.97 11.93
C HIS A 76 -1.43 -4.00 12.24
N GLU A 77 -1.88 -4.81 11.28
CA GLU A 77 -2.76 -5.97 11.53
C GLU A 77 -2.03 -7.32 11.72
N GLY A 78 -0.71 -7.30 11.91
CA GLY A 78 0.07 -8.51 12.21
C GLY A 78 0.56 -9.31 11.00
N GLY A 79 0.19 -8.91 9.78
CA GLY A 79 0.77 -9.42 8.53
C GLY A 79 2.15 -8.86 8.22
N TRP A 80 2.68 -9.12 7.04
CA TRP A 80 3.91 -8.51 6.54
C TRP A 80 3.65 -7.16 5.90
N THR A 81 4.57 -6.23 6.04
CA THR A 81 4.48 -4.92 5.38
C THR A 81 4.80 -5.02 3.89
N CYS A 82 3.89 -4.48 3.07
CA CYS A 82 4.01 -4.30 1.63
C CYS A 82 3.82 -2.83 1.27
N ILE A 83 4.58 -2.35 0.28
CA ILE A 83 4.38 -1.04 -0.32
C ILE A 83 4.09 -1.23 -1.80
N ASN A 84 3.03 -0.58 -2.28
CA ASN A 84 2.70 -0.55 -3.70
C ASN A 84 2.69 0.88 -4.24
N PHE A 85 3.25 1.08 -5.44
CA PHE A 85 3.18 2.35 -6.14
C PHE A 85 2.09 2.32 -7.19
N ILE A 86 1.26 3.36 -7.19
CA ILE A 86 0.05 3.41 -8.00
C ILE A 86 0.02 4.74 -8.74
N ASP A 87 0.06 4.68 -10.08
CA ASP A 87 -0.17 5.86 -10.90
C ASP A 87 -1.65 6.02 -11.20
N CYS A 88 -2.21 7.20 -10.89
CA CYS A 88 -3.59 7.49 -11.27
C CYS A 88 -3.68 7.69 -12.79
N LYS A 89 -4.49 6.86 -13.46
CA LYS A 89 -4.65 6.88 -14.93
C LYS A 89 -5.18 8.20 -15.50
N SER A 90 -5.74 9.07 -14.68
CA SER A 90 -6.38 10.32 -15.11
C SER A 90 -5.53 11.56 -14.86
N CYS A 91 -4.94 11.71 -13.67
CA CYS A 91 -4.13 12.88 -13.33
C CYS A 91 -2.62 12.61 -13.26
N ALA A 92 -2.19 11.39 -13.61
CA ALA A 92 -0.81 10.92 -13.56
C ALA A 92 -0.12 11.07 -12.20
N SER A 93 -0.87 11.35 -11.13
CA SER A 93 -0.30 11.46 -9.79
C SER A 93 0.15 10.09 -9.31
N LYS A 94 1.38 10.05 -8.78
CA LYS A 94 1.97 8.86 -8.19
C LYS A 94 1.60 8.77 -6.72
N LEU A 95 1.00 7.65 -6.35
CA LEU A 95 0.58 7.33 -5.00
C LEU A 95 1.41 6.17 -4.46
N VAL A 96 1.57 6.13 -3.15
CA VAL A 96 2.15 5.00 -2.43
C VAL A 96 1.11 4.48 -1.46
N SER A 97 0.80 3.18 -1.57
CA SER A 97 -0.14 2.47 -0.71
C SER A 97 0.64 1.55 0.21
N TYR A 98 0.40 1.71 1.51
CA TYR A 98 0.90 0.81 2.55
C TYR A 98 -0.16 -0.25 2.81
N ILE A 99 0.22 -1.49 2.52
CA ILE A 99 -0.62 -2.67 2.58
C ILE A 99 0.00 -3.63 3.60
N GLY A 100 -0.80 -4.25 4.45
CA GLY A 100 -0.37 -5.46 5.14
C GLY A 100 -0.85 -6.71 4.42
N PHE A 101 0.05 -7.68 4.36
CA PHE A 101 -0.10 -8.93 3.64
C PHE A 101 -0.16 -10.09 4.64
N ASN A 102 -1.19 -10.92 4.53
CA ASN A 102 -1.33 -12.11 5.36
C ASN A 102 -1.63 -13.34 4.52
N GLU A 103 -0.98 -14.46 4.83
CA GLU A 103 -1.33 -15.79 4.35
C GLU A 103 -1.88 -16.60 5.52
N TYR A 104 -3.17 -16.96 5.49
CA TYR A 104 -3.81 -17.71 6.59
C TYR A 104 -3.95 -19.21 6.28
N TYR A 105 -3.88 -19.55 5.00
CA TYR A 105 -3.90 -20.92 4.51
C TYR A 105 -3.05 -21.00 3.25
N ASN A 106 -2.55 -22.19 2.90
CA ASN A 106 -1.66 -22.39 1.76
C ASN A 106 -2.21 -21.72 0.49
N SER A 107 -1.51 -20.68 0.01
CA SER A 107 -1.87 -19.89 -1.17
C SER A 107 -3.20 -19.11 -1.07
N VAL A 108 -3.67 -18.85 0.15
CA VAL A 108 -4.83 -18.00 0.45
C VAL A 108 -4.35 -16.73 1.15
N TYR A 109 -4.34 -15.65 0.39
CA TYR A 109 -3.80 -14.36 0.80
C TYR A 109 -4.90 -13.34 1.07
N LYS A 110 -4.61 -12.43 1.99
CA LYS A 110 -5.38 -11.22 2.22
C LYS A 110 -4.47 -10.01 2.25
N LEU A 111 -4.95 -8.98 1.59
CA LEU A 111 -4.30 -7.68 1.52
C LEU A 111 -5.20 -6.66 2.20
N THR A 112 -4.62 -5.93 3.15
CA THR A 112 -5.30 -4.83 3.82
C THR A 112 -4.58 -3.53 3.58
N GLU A 113 -5.27 -2.54 2.99
CA GLU A 113 -4.71 -1.20 2.92
C GLU A 113 -4.83 -0.49 4.27
N GLN A 114 -3.68 -0.04 4.77
CA GLN A 114 -3.55 0.69 6.03
C GLN A 114 -3.19 2.16 5.82
N GLY A 115 -2.51 2.50 4.73
CA GLY A 115 -2.08 3.85 4.45
C GLY A 115 -2.03 4.19 2.96
N LEU A 116 -2.19 5.46 2.65
CA LEU A 116 -2.16 5.98 1.28
C LEU A 116 -1.59 7.40 1.30
N ALA A 117 -0.60 7.66 0.45
CA ALA A 117 0.06 8.96 0.36
C ALA A 117 0.38 9.34 -1.09
N GLN A 118 0.57 10.62 -1.35
CA GLN A 118 1.12 11.13 -2.60
C GLN A 118 2.64 11.19 -2.54
N VAL A 119 3.27 10.75 -3.62
CA VAL A 119 4.70 10.85 -3.82
C VAL A 119 5.01 11.94 -4.84
N LYS A 120 6.03 12.76 -4.55
CA LYS A 120 6.70 13.60 -5.55
C LYS A 120 8.02 12.92 -5.93
N THR A 121 8.18 12.70 -7.23
CA THR A 121 9.46 12.33 -7.86
C THR A 121 10.27 13.56 -8.17
#